data_AF-A0A0D8BV64-F1
#
_entry.id   AF-A0A0D8BV64-F1
#
_cell.length_a   1.000
_cell.length_b   1.000
_cell.length_c   1.000
_cell.angle_alpha   90.00
_cell.angle_beta   90.00
_cell.angle_gamma   90.00
#
_symmetry.space_group_name_H-M   'P 1'
#
loop_
_entity.id
_entity.type
_entity.pdbx_description
1 polymer ?
#
loop_
_entity_poly.entity_id
_entity_poly.type
_entity_poly.pdbx_seq_one_letter_code
_entity_poly.pdbx_strand_id
1 'polypeptide(L)'
;MKYLEDVISVKWLVVGVIFYFYSVMLKNEIVKVAYEKKVYFNNWDITLRLLNDMYLIVYFIIPIVLFFSIRSIFMNFDYQILIRLGSFKKWVYNSLKHFWMRISPLLILWVFVSLFMTIGFPYSWDWSQLSKTKHFTNTIYELVKFFGTPISAFAAQLILLMLIFSLLHIVFATVYVLTKSKYFMLFISVIFFLGNIMGFKLLPREVAFLSPTTFFSIAKGVNTFGSPILSYVVIIVVLIFLILFLQVLDVNKTAYIQSIKSYIPIVIYFFLCIVGISATARSLTKSADVTIWDVWAMSFIGVSAQRFAYIPFFFYLIVFFGFIYLVQLLFLSNEIEQLGYYKIIRFRSLNKWFWSWMRELLTITIFFLFVLMGLSLALAVCFGANTDFYMTILSNPLYEVIYHFFINGFLQIVFYIILIFIVSWISKESIYGVLLVSLFTILMLPGVNVVGIIPVGLNGIVYLADYSPYHLTFILIIMNTIAFLVVNYLFKQSLKI
;
A
#
# COMPACT_ATOMS: atom_id res chain seq x y z
N MET A 1 -14.46 -12.93 40.15
CA MET A 1 -15.83 -12.37 40.07
C MET A 1 -15.98 -11.31 38.98
N LYS A 2 -15.31 -10.14 39.03
CA LYS A 2 -15.41 -9.09 37.99
C LYS A 2 -15.24 -9.54 36.53
N TYR A 3 -14.37 -10.52 36.25
CA TYR A 3 -14.19 -11.04 34.89
C TYR A 3 -15.41 -11.83 34.39
N LEU A 4 -16.01 -12.68 35.24
CA LEU A 4 -17.22 -13.44 34.91
C LEU A 4 -18.43 -12.52 34.70
N GLU A 5 -18.55 -11.45 35.49
CA GLU A 5 -19.60 -10.43 35.31
C GLU A 5 -19.46 -9.66 33.99
N ASP A 6 -18.23 -9.36 33.55
CA ASP A 6 -18.01 -8.66 32.27
C ASP A 6 -18.22 -9.59 31.06
N VAL A 7 -18.03 -10.91 31.25
CA VAL A 7 -18.31 -11.97 30.25
C VAL A 7 -19.82 -12.25 30.11
N ILE A 8 -20.60 -12.17 31.20
CA ILE A 8 -22.07 -12.37 31.20
C ILE A 8 -22.79 -11.01 31.20
N SER A 9 -22.27 -10.06 30.43
CA SER A 9 -22.88 -8.73 30.35
C SER A 9 -23.91 -8.64 29.21
N VAL A 10 -24.95 -7.84 29.40
CA VAL A 10 -26.10 -7.66 28.47
C VAL A 10 -25.67 -7.40 27.02
N LYS A 11 -24.53 -6.73 26.83
CA LYS A 11 -23.91 -6.47 25.53
C LYS A 11 -23.64 -7.75 24.72
N TRP A 12 -23.24 -8.85 25.34
CA TRP A 12 -23.03 -10.13 24.65
C TRP A 12 -24.33 -10.82 24.26
N LEU A 13 -25.41 -10.62 25.03
CA LEU A 13 -26.74 -11.12 24.68
C LEU A 13 -27.23 -10.47 23.38
N VAL A 14 -27.08 -9.14 23.25
CA VAL A 14 -27.42 -8.41 22.01
C VAL A 14 -26.63 -8.94 20.81
N VAL A 15 -25.32 -9.17 20.97
CA VAL A 15 -24.46 -9.77 19.93
C VAL A 15 -24.95 -11.18 19.56
N GLY A 16 -25.32 -12.00 20.55
CA GLY A 16 -25.85 -13.34 20.34
C GLY A 16 -27.16 -13.37 19.56
N VAL A 17 -28.07 -12.43 19.87
CA VAL A 17 -29.33 -12.27 19.13
C VAL A 17 -29.08 -11.93 17.66
N ILE A 18 -28.13 -11.03 17.38
CA ILE A 18 -27.76 -10.67 16.00
C ILE A 18 -27.18 -11.87 15.25
N PHE A 19 -26.26 -12.62 15.87
CA PHE A 19 -25.73 -13.85 15.27
C PHE A 19 -26.82 -14.89 15.03
N TYR A 20 -27.76 -15.05 15.95
CA TYR A 20 -28.87 -15.98 15.79
C TYR A 20 -29.73 -15.64 14.58
N PHE A 21 -30.22 -14.39 14.47
CA PHE A 21 -31.05 -13.97 13.33
C PHE A 21 -30.30 -14.08 12.00
N TYR A 22 -29.03 -13.67 11.96
CA TYR A 22 -28.22 -13.80 10.76
C TYR A 22 -28.01 -15.27 10.36
N SER A 23 -27.80 -16.14 11.34
CA SER A 23 -27.64 -17.58 11.10
C SER A 23 -28.93 -18.22 10.61
N VAL A 24 -30.11 -17.79 11.11
CA VAL A 24 -31.42 -18.28 10.63
C VAL A 24 -31.60 -17.90 9.16
N MET A 25 -31.24 -16.68 8.77
CA MET A 25 -31.27 -16.24 7.37
C MET A 25 -30.39 -17.14 6.49
N LEU A 26 -29.14 -17.38 6.89
CA LEU A 26 -28.22 -18.26 6.16
C LEU A 26 -28.72 -19.71 6.09
N LYS A 27 -29.31 -20.22 7.17
CA LYS A 27 -29.89 -21.56 7.23
C LYS A 27 -31.01 -21.73 6.21
N ASN A 28 -31.93 -20.75 6.14
CA ASN A 28 -33.02 -20.75 5.16
C ASN A 28 -32.48 -20.69 3.72
N GLU A 29 -31.42 -19.92 3.49
CA GLU A 29 -30.77 -19.85 2.19
C GLU A 29 -30.15 -21.20 1.78
N ILE A 30 -29.44 -21.87 2.68
CA ILE A 30 -28.85 -23.20 2.43
C ILE A 30 -29.94 -24.21 2.05
N VAL A 31 -31.05 -24.25 2.80
CA VAL A 31 -32.16 -25.18 2.54
C VAL A 31 -32.79 -24.89 1.17
N LYS A 32 -33.03 -23.61 0.85
CA LYS A 32 -33.61 -23.20 -0.44
C LYS A 32 -32.71 -23.62 -1.60
N VAL A 33 -31.41 -23.33 -1.53
CA VAL A 33 -30.46 -23.65 -2.59
C VAL A 33 -30.29 -25.16 -2.75
N ALA A 34 -30.26 -25.91 -1.65
CA ALA A 34 -30.20 -27.37 -1.70
C ALA A 34 -31.42 -27.99 -2.39
N TYR A 35 -32.62 -27.45 -2.11
CA TYR A 35 -33.86 -27.88 -2.76
C TYR A 35 -33.86 -27.55 -4.26
N GLU A 36 -33.48 -26.33 -4.64
CA GLU A 36 -33.39 -25.90 -6.05
C GLU A 36 -32.39 -26.75 -6.86
N LYS A 37 -31.25 -27.08 -6.26
CA LYS A 37 -30.19 -27.88 -6.91
C LYS A 37 -30.37 -29.38 -6.75
N LYS A 38 -31.37 -29.84 -5.98
CA LYS A 38 -31.61 -31.25 -5.63
C LYS A 38 -30.36 -31.96 -5.09
N VAL A 39 -29.62 -31.29 -4.21
CA VAL A 39 -28.39 -31.82 -3.60
C VAL A 39 -28.51 -31.92 -2.08
N TYR A 40 -27.82 -32.89 -1.50
CA TYR A 40 -27.78 -33.07 -0.05
C TYR A 40 -26.86 -32.05 0.64
N PHE A 41 -27.32 -31.51 1.78
CA PHE A 41 -26.60 -30.61 2.68
C PHE A 41 -26.37 -31.28 4.04
N ASN A 42 -25.49 -30.73 4.88
CA ASN A 42 -25.20 -31.23 6.24
C ASN A 42 -24.95 -30.09 7.26
N ASN A 43 -24.74 -30.47 8.52
CA ASN A 43 -24.39 -29.58 9.64
C ASN A 43 -23.15 -28.69 9.40
N TRP A 44 -22.16 -29.14 8.63
CA TRP A 44 -20.96 -28.35 8.36
C TRP A 44 -21.22 -27.19 7.41
N ASP A 45 -22.22 -27.31 6.51
CA ASP A 45 -22.56 -26.25 5.56
C ASP A 45 -22.97 -24.96 6.28
N ILE A 46 -23.76 -25.02 7.35
CA ILE A 46 -24.15 -23.82 8.11
C ILE A 46 -23.00 -23.29 8.96
N THR A 47 -22.26 -24.18 9.62
CA THR A 47 -21.19 -23.83 10.56
C THR A 47 -20.04 -23.13 9.85
N LEU A 48 -19.51 -23.75 8.78
CA LEU A 48 -18.38 -23.20 8.02
C LEU A 48 -18.79 -21.95 7.25
N ARG A 49 -20.03 -21.89 6.75
CA ARG A 49 -20.52 -20.71 6.05
C ARG A 49 -20.63 -19.52 6.98
N LEU A 50 -21.16 -19.70 8.19
CA LEU A 50 -21.24 -18.62 9.17
C LEU A 50 -19.85 -18.08 9.57
N LEU A 51 -18.85 -18.95 9.71
CA LEU A 51 -17.47 -18.55 10.06
C LEU A 51 -16.67 -17.94 8.90
N ASN A 52 -17.06 -18.20 7.66
CA ASN A 52 -16.40 -17.70 6.45
C ASN A 52 -17.19 -16.59 5.74
N ASP A 53 -18.34 -16.19 6.28
CA ASP A 53 -19.18 -15.18 5.67
C ASP A 53 -18.56 -13.78 5.82
N MET A 54 -18.14 -13.20 4.70
CA MET A 54 -17.46 -11.90 4.69
C MET A 54 -18.36 -10.73 5.07
N TYR A 55 -19.68 -10.84 4.87
CA TYR A 55 -20.58 -9.78 5.27
C TYR A 55 -20.64 -9.70 6.80
N LEU A 56 -20.79 -10.85 7.47
CA LEU A 56 -20.75 -10.91 8.92
C LEU A 56 -19.41 -10.41 9.47
N ILE A 57 -18.30 -10.87 8.87
CA ILE A 57 -16.98 -10.53 9.38
C ILE A 57 -16.69 -9.03 9.22
N VAL A 58 -16.81 -8.50 8.00
CA VAL A 58 -16.41 -7.12 7.69
C VAL A 58 -17.33 -6.10 8.34
N TYR A 59 -18.65 -6.29 8.30
CA TYR A 59 -19.61 -5.27 8.76
C TYR A 59 -19.91 -5.34 10.25
N PHE A 60 -19.70 -6.49 10.91
CA PHE A 60 -20.10 -6.65 12.30
C PHE A 60 -18.94 -7.04 13.21
N ILE A 61 -18.18 -8.08 12.87
CA ILE A 61 -17.11 -8.60 13.74
C ILE A 61 -15.92 -7.65 13.80
N ILE A 62 -15.44 -7.15 12.67
CA ILE A 62 -14.27 -6.26 12.62
C ILE A 62 -14.49 -4.95 13.38
N PRO A 63 -15.63 -4.24 13.27
CA PRO A 63 -15.93 -3.08 14.13
C PRO A 63 -15.81 -3.37 15.62
N ILE A 64 -16.36 -4.50 16.08
CA ILE A 64 -16.30 -4.91 17.48
C ILE A 64 -14.86 -5.20 17.90
N VAL A 65 -14.10 -5.93 17.07
CA VAL A 65 -12.68 -6.23 17.29
C VAL A 65 -11.86 -4.94 17.39
N LEU A 66 -12.07 -3.99 16.47
CA LEU A 66 -11.39 -2.68 16.46
C LEU A 66 -11.71 -1.90 17.74
N PHE A 67 -12.99 -1.84 18.12
CA PHE A 67 -13.42 -1.15 19.34
C PHE A 67 -12.75 -1.72 20.59
N PHE A 68 -12.74 -3.04 20.76
CA PHE A 68 -12.08 -3.68 21.90
C PHE A 68 -10.56 -3.54 21.85
N SER A 69 -9.96 -3.57 20.66
CA SER A 69 -8.53 -3.32 20.46
C SER A 69 -8.14 -1.93 20.97
N ILE A 70 -8.83 -0.89 20.50
CA ILE A 70 -8.59 0.51 20.90
C ILE A 70 -8.84 0.70 22.39
N ARG A 71 -9.94 0.15 22.92
CA ARG A 71 -10.26 0.25 24.35
C ARG A 71 -9.21 -0.43 25.22
N SER A 72 -8.65 -1.55 24.79
CA SER A 72 -7.54 -2.22 25.48
C SER A 72 -6.29 -1.35 25.49
N ILE A 73 -5.95 -0.75 24.34
CA ILE A 73 -4.80 0.15 24.19
C ILE A 73 -4.93 1.39 25.09
N PHE A 74 -6.07 2.08 25.06
CA PHE A 74 -6.25 3.33 25.80
C PHE A 74 -6.37 3.14 27.31
N MET A 75 -7.04 2.09 27.78
CA MET A 75 -7.18 1.85 29.23
C MET A 75 -5.89 1.35 29.88
N ASN A 76 -5.00 0.71 29.12
CA ASN A 76 -3.78 0.10 29.65
C ASN A 76 -2.52 0.96 29.42
N PHE A 77 -2.63 2.07 28.69
CA PHE A 77 -1.53 3.01 28.52
C PHE A 77 -1.55 4.07 29.63
N ASP A 78 -1.31 3.62 30.85
CA ASP A 78 -0.91 4.50 31.95
C ASP A 78 0.62 4.51 32.02
N TYR A 79 1.20 5.70 32.20
CA TYR A 79 2.64 5.85 32.44
C TYR A 79 3.11 5.00 33.61
N GLN A 80 2.26 4.81 34.64
CA GLN A 80 2.59 3.96 35.79
C GLN A 80 2.74 2.47 35.40
N ILE A 81 1.88 1.97 34.51
CA ILE A 81 1.95 0.59 34.01
C ILE A 81 3.17 0.43 33.10
N LEU A 82 3.48 1.43 32.27
CA LEU A 82 4.64 1.41 31.39
C LEU A 82 5.96 1.41 32.19
N ILE A 83 6.05 2.23 33.24
CA ILE A 83 7.21 2.27 34.16
C ILE A 83 7.39 0.92 34.86
N ARG A 84 6.30 0.29 35.32
CA ARG A 84 6.35 -1.03 35.97
C ARG A 84 6.79 -2.16 35.03
N LEU A 85 6.40 -2.11 33.76
CA LEU A 85 6.75 -3.13 32.76
C LEU A 85 8.16 -2.93 32.18
N GLY A 86 8.66 -1.69 32.17
CA GLY A 86 10.04 -1.32 31.80
C GLY A 86 10.36 -1.42 30.31
N SER A 87 9.42 -1.86 29.45
CA SER A 87 9.63 -1.98 28.00
C SER A 87 8.31 -1.90 27.23
N PHE A 88 8.32 -1.28 26.05
CA PHE A 88 7.18 -1.22 25.13
C PHE A 88 6.81 -2.61 24.61
N LYS A 89 7.79 -3.49 24.35
CA LYS A 89 7.53 -4.89 23.98
C LYS A 89 6.65 -5.59 25.03
N LYS A 90 7.04 -5.52 26.30
CA LYS A 90 6.28 -6.11 27.41
C LYS A 90 4.89 -5.49 27.55
N TRP A 91 4.78 -4.18 27.32
CA TRP A 91 3.49 -3.49 27.30
C TRP A 91 2.57 -3.98 26.18
N VAL A 92 3.06 -4.14 24.95
CA VAL A 92 2.25 -4.66 23.82
C VAL A 92 1.75 -6.07 24.10
N TYR A 93 2.60 -6.96 24.65
CA TYR A 93 2.14 -8.30 25.04
C TYR A 93 1.11 -8.28 26.17
N ASN A 94 1.27 -7.39 27.17
CA ASN A 94 0.29 -7.24 28.22
C ASN A 94 -1.06 -6.71 27.67
N SER A 95 -1.01 -5.73 26.77
CA SER A 95 -2.20 -5.21 26.08
C SER A 95 -2.89 -6.30 25.26
N LEU A 96 -2.12 -7.16 24.58
CA LEU A 96 -2.64 -8.30 23.82
C LEU A 96 -3.37 -9.30 24.72
N LYS A 97 -2.82 -9.60 25.92
CA LYS A 97 -3.49 -10.47 26.91
C LYS A 97 -4.83 -9.88 27.35
N HIS A 98 -4.88 -8.58 27.64
CA HIS A 98 -6.12 -7.90 28.03
C HIS A 98 -7.13 -7.80 26.87
N PHE A 99 -6.66 -7.64 25.64
CA PHE A 99 -7.49 -7.71 24.45
C PHE A 99 -8.14 -9.09 24.32
N TRP A 100 -7.37 -10.17 24.46
CA TRP A 100 -7.88 -11.55 24.42
C TRP A 100 -8.90 -11.85 25.51
N MET A 101 -8.66 -11.36 26.72
CA MET A 101 -9.62 -11.44 27.82
C MET A 101 -10.97 -10.79 27.47
N ARG A 102 -10.97 -9.70 26.71
CA ARG A 102 -12.21 -8.97 26.34
C ARG A 102 -12.87 -9.50 25.07
N ILE A 103 -12.11 -9.99 24.10
CA ILE A 103 -12.65 -10.47 22.81
C ILE A 103 -13.02 -11.95 22.80
N SER A 104 -12.47 -12.75 23.72
CA SER A 104 -12.77 -14.19 23.78
C SER A 104 -14.26 -14.52 23.89
N PRO A 105 -15.13 -13.76 24.60
CA PRO A 105 -16.57 -14.03 24.61
C PRO A 105 -17.21 -13.88 23.23
N LEU A 106 -16.74 -12.94 22.39
CA LEU A 106 -17.23 -12.78 21.01
C LEU A 106 -16.99 -14.05 20.20
N LEU A 107 -15.76 -14.58 20.25
CA LEU A 107 -15.37 -15.78 19.51
C LEU A 107 -16.10 -17.02 20.02
N ILE A 108 -16.19 -17.18 21.35
CA ILE A 108 -16.92 -18.29 21.96
C ILE A 108 -18.40 -18.24 21.55
N LEU A 109 -19.03 -17.07 21.62
CA LEU A 109 -20.43 -16.89 21.27
C LEU A 109 -20.68 -17.09 19.77
N TRP A 110 -19.76 -16.64 18.91
CA TRP A 110 -19.84 -16.89 17.46
C TRP A 110 -19.74 -18.38 17.14
N VAL A 111 -18.78 -19.09 17.74
CA VAL A 111 -18.62 -20.54 17.60
C VAL A 111 -19.84 -21.27 18.16
N PHE A 112 -20.31 -20.88 19.34
CA PHE A 112 -21.48 -21.48 19.97
C PHE A 112 -22.72 -21.35 19.10
N VAL A 113 -23.03 -20.14 18.58
CA VAL A 113 -24.17 -19.95 17.68
C VAL A 113 -23.97 -20.74 16.38
N SER A 114 -22.76 -20.78 15.82
CA SER A 114 -22.48 -21.56 14.60
C SER A 114 -22.82 -23.04 14.77
N LEU A 115 -22.49 -23.62 15.93
CA LEU A 115 -22.78 -25.01 16.26
C LEU A 115 -24.23 -25.21 16.67
N PHE A 116 -24.82 -24.28 17.42
CA PHE A 116 -26.23 -24.34 17.81
C PHE A 116 -27.16 -24.39 16.60
N MET A 117 -26.81 -23.69 15.53
CA MET A 117 -27.61 -23.62 14.31
C MET A 117 -27.59 -24.90 13.47
N THR A 118 -26.73 -25.87 13.81
CA THR A 118 -26.74 -27.22 13.23
C THR A 118 -27.96 -28.04 13.62
N ILE A 119 -28.68 -27.66 14.70
CA ILE A 119 -29.89 -28.38 15.13
C ILE A 119 -30.91 -28.40 13.99
N GLY A 120 -31.35 -29.60 13.59
CA GLY A 120 -32.28 -29.80 12.47
C GLY A 120 -31.62 -29.96 11.09
N PHE A 121 -30.30 -29.94 10.99
CA PHE A 121 -29.56 -30.38 9.79
C PHE A 121 -29.04 -31.81 9.98
N PRO A 122 -28.94 -32.61 8.91
CA PRO A 122 -28.43 -33.98 9.00
C PRO A 122 -26.94 -33.97 9.36
N TYR A 123 -26.57 -34.87 10.26
CA TYR A 123 -25.22 -35.00 10.78
C TYR A 123 -24.35 -35.82 9.83
N SER A 124 -23.16 -35.33 9.49
CA SER A 124 -22.14 -36.07 8.75
C SER A 124 -20.75 -35.60 9.14
N TRP A 125 -19.76 -36.49 9.04
CA TRP A 125 -18.34 -36.14 9.17
C TRP A 125 -17.67 -35.78 7.84
N ASP A 126 -18.35 -36.06 6.72
CA ASP A 126 -17.85 -35.80 5.38
C ASP A 126 -18.42 -34.52 4.79
N TRP A 127 -17.78 -34.03 3.73
CA TRP A 127 -18.30 -32.92 2.93
C TRP A 127 -19.65 -33.28 2.28
N SER A 128 -20.63 -32.39 2.41
CA SER A 128 -21.91 -32.54 1.72
C SER A 128 -21.76 -32.40 0.20
N GLN A 129 -22.79 -32.83 -0.54
CA GLN A 129 -22.85 -32.58 -1.98
C GLN A 129 -22.99 -31.09 -2.27
N LEU A 130 -23.77 -30.37 -1.45
CA LEU A 130 -23.92 -28.92 -1.57
C LEU A 130 -22.56 -28.21 -1.49
N SER A 131 -21.73 -28.53 -0.49
CA SER A 131 -20.36 -28.04 -0.35
C SER A 131 -19.52 -28.27 -1.61
N LYS A 132 -19.68 -29.42 -2.28
CA LYS A 132 -18.97 -29.78 -3.52
C LYS A 132 -19.50 -29.10 -4.78
N THR A 133 -20.70 -28.51 -4.76
CA THR A 133 -21.27 -27.84 -5.93
C THR A 133 -20.87 -26.38 -6.03
N LYS A 134 -20.26 -26.00 -7.17
CA LYS A 134 -19.94 -24.61 -7.47
C LYS A 134 -21.22 -23.80 -7.70
N HIS A 135 -21.46 -22.77 -6.89
CA HIS A 135 -22.52 -21.79 -7.10
C HIS A 135 -22.18 -20.47 -6.43
N PHE A 136 -22.83 -19.39 -6.85
CA PHE A 136 -22.48 -18.02 -6.46
C PHE A 136 -22.47 -17.79 -4.93
N THR A 137 -23.37 -18.47 -4.21
CA THR A 137 -23.49 -18.32 -2.76
C THR A 137 -22.68 -19.35 -1.95
N ASN A 138 -21.99 -20.29 -2.63
CA ASN A 138 -21.13 -21.27 -1.96
C ASN A 138 -19.72 -20.72 -1.74
N THR A 139 -19.47 -20.24 -0.53
CA THR A 139 -18.12 -19.83 -0.11
C THR A 139 -17.21 -21.02 0.24
N ILE A 140 -17.76 -22.23 0.41
CA ILE A 140 -17.05 -23.41 0.93
C ILE A 140 -16.44 -24.25 -0.20
N TYR A 141 -16.93 -24.14 -1.44
CA TYR A 141 -16.52 -24.97 -2.58
C TYR A 141 -14.99 -25.12 -2.73
N GLU A 142 -14.25 -24.02 -2.63
CA GLU A 142 -12.80 -24.05 -2.78
C GLU A 142 -12.10 -24.73 -1.60
N LEU A 143 -12.69 -24.73 -0.39
CA LEU A 143 -12.13 -25.39 0.79
C LEU A 143 -12.12 -26.92 0.65
N VAL A 144 -13.13 -27.48 -0.02
CA VAL A 144 -13.28 -28.92 -0.22
C VAL A 144 -12.08 -29.53 -0.98
N LYS A 145 -11.42 -28.73 -1.83
CA LYS A 145 -10.25 -29.18 -2.61
C LYS A 145 -8.99 -29.36 -1.77
N PHE A 146 -8.87 -28.65 -0.65
CA PHE A 146 -7.66 -28.62 0.17
C PHE A 146 -7.80 -29.38 1.49
N PHE A 147 -9.01 -29.46 2.03
CA PHE A 147 -9.28 -30.08 3.31
C PHE A 147 -10.01 -31.40 3.12
N GLY A 148 -9.42 -32.50 3.60
CA GLY A 148 -10.05 -33.83 3.53
C GLY A 148 -11.35 -33.92 4.34
N THR A 149 -11.42 -33.20 5.47
CA THR A 149 -12.60 -33.20 6.36
C THR A 149 -13.07 -31.79 6.70
N PRO A 150 -14.38 -31.53 6.85
CA PRO A 150 -14.92 -30.23 7.22
C PRO A 150 -14.41 -29.70 8.57
N ILE A 151 -14.17 -30.60 9.53
CA ILE A 151 -13.66 -30.21 10.85
C ILE A 151 -12.24 -29.63 10.78
N SER A 152 -11.41 -30.11 9.85
CA SER A 152 -10.07 -29.55 9.64
C SER A 152 -10.14 -28.11 9.10
N ALA A 153 -11.07 -27.83 8.19
CA ALA A 153 -11.34 -26.47 7.70
C ALA A 153 -11.89 -25.56 8.81
N PHE A 154 -12.74 -26.10 9.69
CA PHE A 154 -13.28 -25.37 10.84
C PHE A 154 -12.18 -24.97 11.83
N ALA A 155 -11.33 -25.93 12.23
CA ALA A 155 -10.21 -25.67 13.12
C ALA A 155 -9.21 -24.67 12.50
N ALA A 156 -8.91 -24.84 11.21
CA ALA A 156 -8.07 -23.91 10.48
C ALA A 156 -8.63 -22.47 10.52
N GLN A 157 -9.94 -22.29 10.29
CA GLN A 157 -10.57 -20.96 10.28
C GLN A 157 -10.48 -20.29 11.65
N LEU A 158 -10.64 -21.05 12.73
CA LEU A 158 -10.46 -20.52 14.09
C LEU A 158 -9.02 -20.09 14.37
N ILE A 159 -8.03 -20.88 13.95
CA ILE A 159 -6.62 -20.52 14.08
C ILE A 159 -6.32 -19.24 13.29
N LEU A 160 -6.85 -19.13 12.07
CA LEU A 160 -6.69 -17.93 11.24
C LEU A 160 -7.25 -16.68 11.95
N LEU A 161 -8.47 -16.77 12.48
CA LEU A 161 -9.13 -15.69 13.22
C LEU A 161 -8.33 -15.27 14.46
N MET A 162 -7.75 -16.23 15.20
CA MET A 162 -6.89 -15.92 16.33
C MET A 162 -5.61 -15.17 15.92
N LEU A 163 -4.97 -15.62 14.83
CA LEU A 163 -3.77 -14.98 14.32
C LEU A 163 -4.06 -13.55 13.81
N ILE A 164 -5.13 -13.36 13.04
CA ILE A 164 -5.43 -12.06 12.45
C ILE A 164 -5.91 -11.04 13.49
N PHE A 165 -6.69 -11.45 14.51
CA PHE A 165 -7.06 -10.56 15.61
C PHE A 165 -5.86 -10.15 16.45
N SER A 166 -4.94 -11.08 16.69
CA SER A 166 -3.68 -10.79 17.39
C SER A 166 -2.80 -9.85 16.58
N LEU A 167 -2.65 -10.11 15.29
CA LEU A 167 -1.88 -9.27 14.37
C LEU A 167 -2.43 -7.85 14.35
N LEU A 168 -3.75 -7.72 14.15
CA LEU A 168 -4.43 -6.44 14.15
C LEU A 168 -4.17 -5.69 15.46
N HIS A 169 -4.36 -6.34 16.60
CA HIS A 169 -4.12 -5.69 17.89
C HIS A 169 -2.66 -5.21 18.04
N ILE A 170 -1.68 -6.03 17.66
CA ILE A 170 -0.25 -5.67 17.73
C ILE A 170 0.05 -4.48 16.82
N VAL A 171 -0.49 -4.44 15.59
CA VAL A 171 -0.33 -3.30 14.68
C VAL A 171 -0.85 -2.02 15.32
N PHE A 172 -2.10 -2.03 15.80
CA PHE A 172 -2.70 -0.87 16.44
C PHE A 172 -1.93 -0.44 17.71
N ALA A 173 -1.51 -1.39 18.54
CA ALA A 173 -0.71 -1.11 19.73
C ALA A 173 0.64 -0.46 19.38
N THR A 174 1.30 -0.95 18.33
CA THR A 174 2.58 -0.42 17.83
C THR A 174 2.42 1.00 17.29
N VAL A 175 1.39 1.25 16.47
CA VAL A 175 1.05 2.58 15.95
C VAL A 175 0.79 3.56 17.08
N TYR A 176 0.10 3.13 18.14
CA TYR A 176 -0.13 3.97 19.31
C TYR A 176 1.15 4.27 20.10
N VAL A 177 2.03 3.28 20.28
CA VAL A 177 3.34 3.47 20.95
C VAL A 177 4.21 4.50 20.22
N LEU A 178 4.10 4.56 18.89
CA LEU A 178 4.81 5.50 18.03
C LEU A 178 4.23 6.91 18.09
N THR A 179 2.90 7.03 17.98
CA THR A 179 2.23 8.33 17.80
C THR A 179 1.78 8.97 19.10
N LYS A 180 1.47 8.18 20.13
CA LYS A 180 0.88 8.58 21.42
C LYS A 180 -0.37 9.46 21.30
N SER A 181 -1.00 9.52 20.12
CA SER A 181 -2.16 10.36 19.84
C SER A 181 -3.42 9.53 19.75
N LYS A 182 -4.40 9.83 20.62
CA LYS A 182 -5.71 9.17 20.63
C LYS A 182 -6.48 9.43 19.33
N TYR A 183 -6.45 10.67 18.84
CA TYR A 183 -7.14 11.06 17.61
C TYR A 183 -6.57 10.36 16.38
N PHE A 184 -5.24 10.24 16.31
CA PHE A 184 -4.58 9.54 15.20
C PHE A 184 -4.97 8.05 15.15
N MET A 185 -5.07 7.40 16.31
CA MET A 185 -5.53 6.01 16.41
C MET A 185 -6.97 5.82 15.96
N LEU A 186 -7.87 6.73 16.36
CA LEU A 186 -9.27 6.70 15.92
C LEU A 186 -9.36 6.89 14.40
N PHE A 187 -8.61 7.84 13.86
CA PHE A 187 -8.55 8.10 12.42
C PHE A 187 -8.07 6.87 11.63
N ILE A 188 -6.96 6.24 12.04
CA ILE A 188 -6.46 5.01 11.41
C ILE A 188 -7.47 3.87 11.52
N SER A 189 -8.19 3.75 12.64
CA SER A 189 -9.24 2.74 12.77
C SER A 189 -10.38 2.93 11.78
N VAL A 190 -10.81 4.19 11.56
CA VAL A 190 -11.85 4.52 10.58
C VAL A 190 -11.36 4.21 9.17
N ILE A 191 -10.13 4.61 8.81
CA ILE A 191 -9.51 4.28 7.52
C ILE A 191 -9.43 2.77 7.33
N PHE A 192 -8.99 2.02 8.35
CA PHE A 192 -8.88 0.58 8.28
C PHE A 192 -10.26 -0.07 8.06
N PHE A 193 -11.30 0.39 8.75
CA PHE A 193 -12.65 -0.09 8.55
C PHE A 193 -13.19 0.20 7.14
N LEU A 194 -13.07 1.45 6.66
CA LEU A 194 -13.48 1.83 5.30
C LEU A 194 -12.69 1.06 4.24
N GLY A 195 -11.38 0.87 4.45
CA GLY A 195 -10.50 0.09 3.59
C GLY A 195 -10.93 -1.38 3.49
N ASN A 196 -11.49 -1.96 4.55
CA ASN A 196 -12.07 -3.30 4.50
C ASN A 196 -13.37 -3.36 3.68
N ILE A 197 -14.25 -2.36 3.82
CA ILE A 197 -15.48 -2.28 3.01
C ILE A 197 -15.13 -2.16 1.52
N MET A 198 -14.22 -1.25 1.19
CA MET A 198 -13.73 -1.07 -0.18
C MET A 198 -13.02 -2.33 -0.68
N GLY A 199 -12.18 -2.94 0.16
CA GLY A 199 -11.43 -4.13 -0.22
C GLY A 199 -12.30 -5.35 -0.49
N PHE A 200 -13.41 -5.48 0.23
CA PHE A 200 -14.38 -6.54 0.00
C PHE A 200 -15.17 -6.36 -1.30
N LYS A 201 -15.60 -5.13 -1.63
CA LYS A 201 -16.52 -4.86 -2.76
C LYS A 201 -15.86 -4.41 -4.06
N LEU A 202 -14.78 -3.63 -3.98
CA LEU A 202 -14.26 -2.86 -5.13
C LEU A 202 -12.92 -3.37 -5.66
N LEU A 203 -12.12 -4.09 -4.86
CA LEU A 203 -10.79 -4.49 -5.29
C LEU A 203 -10.84 -5.67 -6.29
N PRO A 204 -10.20 -5.53 -7.47
CA PRO A 204 -9.97 -6.64 -8.39
C PRO A 204 -9.23 -7.80 -7.73
N ARG A 205 -9.43 -9.02 -8.23
CA ARG A 205 -8.80 -10.23 -7.68
C ARG A 205 -7.26 -10.14 -7.68
N GLU A 206 -6.70 -9.43 -8.65
CA GLU A 206 -5.26 -9.22 -8.82
C GLU A 206 -4.63 -8.49 -7.63
N VAL A 207 -5.32 -7.51 -7.08
CA VAL A 207 -4.86 -6.69 -5.95
C VAL A 207 -5.51 -7.09 -4.62
N ALA A 208 -6.36 -8.12 -4.63
CA ALA A 208 -7.04 -8.61 -3.43
C ALA A 208 -6.07 -9.07 -2.33
N PHE A 209 -4.82 -9.40 -2.66
CA PHE A 209 -3.77 -9.73 -1.68
C PHE A 209 -3.42 -8.55 -0.75
N LEU A 210 -3.63 -7.31 -1.19
CA LEU A 210 -3.44 -6.11 -0.36
C LEU A 210 -4.64 -5.85 0.56
N SER A 211 -5.78 -6.47 0.29
CA SER A 211 -6.98 -6.28 1.10
C SER A 211 -6.87 -7.10 2.39
N PRO A 212 -7.07 -6.50 3.58
CA PRO A 212 -7.08 -7.26 4.82
C PRO A 212 -8.21 -8.32 4.84
N THR A 213 -9.27 -8.08 4.07
CA THR A 213 -10.40 -9.00 3.92
C THR A 213 -10.02 -10.38 3.42
N THR A 214 -8.96 -10.50 2.62
CA THR A 214 -8.46 -11.81 2.14
C THR A 214 -7.97 -12.70 3.29
N PHE A 215 -7.54 -12.09 4.40
CA PHE A 215 -6.97 -12.78 5.56
C PHE A 215 -7.99 -13.05 6.67
N PHE A 216 -9.23 -12.57 6.54
CA PHE A 216 -10.28 -12.79 7.55
C PHE A 216 -10.99 -14.14 7.41
N SER A 217 -10.97 -14.74 6.22
CA SER A 217 -11.54 -16.06 6.01
C SER A 217 -10.72 -16.87 5.02
N ILE A 218 -10.54 -18.15 5.35
CA ILE A 218 -9.80 -19.10 4.50
C ILE A 218 -10.48 -19.22 3.14
N ALA A 219 -11.81 -19.23 3.07
CA ALA A 219 -12.52 -19.28 1.81
C ALA A 219 -12.10 -18.16 0.84
N LYS A 220 -11.96 -16.92 1.33
CA LYS A 220 -11.47 -15.80 0.50
C LYS A 220 -9.97 -15.90 0.24
N GLY A 221 -9.19 -16.31 1.24
CA GLY A 221 -7.76 -16.56 1.10
C GLY A 221 -7.44 -17.53 -0.03
N VAL A 222 -8.14 -18.67 -0.08
CA VAL A 222 -8.02 -19.68 -1.14
C VAL A 222 -8.46 -19.12 -2.49
N ASN A 223 -9.58 -18.39 -2.54
CA ASN A 223 -10.03 -17.76 -3.79
C ASN A 223 -9.01 -16.75 -4.36
N THR A 224 -8.22 -16.08 -3.52
CA THR A 224 -7.23 -15.07 -3.95
C THR A 224 -5.88 -15.69 -4.26
N PHE A 225 -5.38 -16.61 -3.42
CA PHE A 225 -4.02 -17.14 -3.50
C PHE A 225 -3.93 -18.53 -4.14
N GLY A 226 -5.05 -19.21 -4.36
CA GLY A 226 -5.09 -20.60 -4.84
C GLY A 226 -4.59 -21.62 -3.81
N SER A 227 -4.23 -21.20 -2.59
CA SER A 227 -3.79 -22.07 -1.50
C SER A 227 -4.14 -21.47 -0.14
N PRO A 228 -4.67 -22.27 0.81
CA PRO A 228 -4.94 -21.79 2.17
C PRO A 228 -3.64 -21.49 2.92
N ILE A 229 -2.57 -22.24 2.66
CA ILE A 229 -1.28 -22.15 3.36
C ILE A 229 -0.67 -20.75 3.17
N LEU A 230 -0.76 -20.20 1.96
CA LEU A 230 -0.15 -18.91 1.64
C LEU A 230 -0.75 -17.77 2.47
N SER A 231 -2.04 -17.87 2.82
CA SER A 231 -2.71 -16.89 3.70
C SER A 231 -2.09 -16.87 5.10
N TYR A 232 -1.74 -18.04 5.64
CA TYR A 232 -1.07 -18.15 6.95
C TYR A 232 0.37 -17.66 6.89
N VAL A 233 1.11 -18.03 5.84
CA VAL A 233 2.52 -17.62 5.66
C VAL A 233 2.63 -16.10 5.69
N VAL A 234 1.77 -15.38 4.96
CA VAL A 234 1.77 -13.92 4.96
C VAL A 234 1.53 -13.35 6.36
N ILE A 235 0.51 -13.84 7.08
CA ILE A 235 0.20 -13.36 8.43
C ILE A 235 1.36 -13.62 9.40
N ILE A 236 1.96 -14.81 9.35
CA ILE A 236 3.08 -15.19 10.22
C ILE A 236 4.31 -14.32 9.92
N VAL A 237 4.64 -14.09 8.65
CA VAL A 237 5.78 -13.23 8.26
C VAL A 237 5.58 -11.81 8.77
N VAL A 238 4.39 -11.23 8.61
CA VAL A 238 4.09 -9.88 9.11
C VAL A 238 4.14 -9.84 10.64
N LEU A 239 3.66 -10.88 11.32
CA LEU A 239 3.70 -10.97 12.78
C LEU A 239 5.14 -11.07 13.31
N ILE A 240 6.00 -11.89 12.68
CA ILE A 240 7.43 -11.96 12.99
C ILE A 240 8.09 -10.60 12.79
N PHE A 241 7.83 -9.95 11.65
CA PHE A 241 8.37 -8.62 11.36
C PHE A 241 7.97 -7.59 12.42
N LEU A 242 6.71 -7.57 12.85
CA LEU A 242 6.26 -6.67 13.91
C LEU A 242 6.90 -6.98 15.27
N ILE A 243 7.10 -8.25 15.60
CA ILE A 243 7.78 -8.64 16.85
C ILE A 243 9.23 -8.17 16.83
N LEU A 244 9.94 -8.31 15.70
CA LEU A 244 11.29 -7.78 15.53
C LEU A 244 11.31 -6.25 15.63
N PHE A 245 10.35 -5.58 14.99
CA PHE A 245 10.20 -4.13 15.07
C PHE A 245 9.96 -3.62 16.50
N LEU A 246 9.19 -4.36 17.31
CA LEU A 246 8.99 -4.04 18.74
C LEU A 246 10.29 -4.10 19.54
N GLN A 247 11.27 -4.93 19.16
CA GLN A 247 12.58 -4.96 19.82
C GLN A 247 13.36 -3.68 19.53
N VAL A 248 13.28 -3.17 18.30
CA VAL A 248 13.91 -1.90 17.91
C VAL A 248 13.29 -0.72 18.66
N LEU A 249 11.98 -0.75 18.90
CA LEU A 249 11.27 0.32 19.64
C LEU A 249 11.69 0.48 21.11
N ASP A 250 12.24 -0.56 21.72
CA ASP A 250 12.79 -0.53 23.08
C ASP A 250 14.20 0.07 23.13
N VAL A 251 14.90 0.15 22.00
CA VAL A 251 16.24 0.76 21.90
C VAL A 251 16.11 2.28 21.70
N ASN A 252 16.84 3.04 22.53
CA ASN A 252 16.86 4.50 22.68
C ASN A 252 16.14 5.33 21.58
N LYS A 253 14.88 5.71 21.86
CA LYS A 253 13.93 6.32 20.93
C LYS A 253 14.40 7.61 20.25
N THR A 254 15.11 8.48 20.95
CA THR A 254 15.40 9.84 20.45
C THR A 254 16.43 9.83 19.32
N ALA A 255 17.55 9.13 19.51
CA ALA A 255 18.61 9.06 18.50
C ALA A 255 18.16 8.29 17.25
N TYR A 256 17.47 7.16 17.42
CA TYR A 256 17.05 6.32 16.31
C TYR A 256 15.87 6.92 15.52
N ILE A 257 14.87 7.49 16.20
CA ILE A 257 13.75 8.16 15.51
C ILE A 257 14.23 9.43 14.81
N GLN A 258 15.14 10.21 15.40
CA GLN A 258 15.72 11.37 14.69
C GLN A 258 16.51 10.94 13.46
N SER A 259 17.29 9.85 13.55
CA SER A 259 18.02 9.31 12.40
C SER A 259 17.07 8.80 11.31
N ILE A 260 16.08 7.99 11.67
CA ILE A 260 15.11 7.42 10.70
C ILE A 260 14.18 8.47 10.11
N LYS A 261 13.77 9.50 10.87
CA LYS A 261 12.79 10.49 10.40
C LYS A 261 13.21 11.16 9.10
N SER A 262 14.51 11.37 8.90
CA SER A 262 15.07 11.91 7.65
C SER A 262 14.89 10.95 6.46
N TYR A 263 14.97 9.64 6.70
CA TYR A 263 14.87 8.60 5.65
C TYR A 263 13.45 8.10 5.39
N ILE A 264 12.47 8.36 6.27
CA ILE A 264 11.06 7.92 6.07
C ILE A 264 10.50 8.33 4.70
N PRO A 265 10.62 9.60 4.24
CA PRO A 265 10.12 9.99 2.93
C PRO A 265 10.74 9.19 1.78
N ILE A 266 12.04 8.88 1.88
CA ILE A 266 12.78 8.09 0.89
C ILE A 266 12.24 6.65 0.86
N VAL A 267 12.04 6.03 2.02
CA VAL A 267 11.51 4.66 2.12
C VAL A 267 10.09 4.57 1.55
N ILE A 268 9.21 5.52 1.90
CA ILE A 268 7.84 5.58 1.38
C ILE A 268 7.87 5.74 -0.14
N TYR A 269 8.71 6.64 -0.65
CA TYR A 269 8.86 6.89 -2.08
C TYR A 269 9.30 5.63 -2.84
N PHE A 270 10.36 4.96 -2.41
CA PHE A 270 10.82 3.72 -3.04
C PHE A 270 9.79 2.59 -2.96
N PHE A 271 9.07 2.48 -1.83
CA PHE A 271 7.99 1.52 -1.70
C PHE A 271 6.87 1.76 -2.74
N LEU A 272 6.46 3.02 -2.94
CA LEU A 272 5.45 3.36 -3.95
C LEU A 272 5.93 3.05 -5.37
N CYS A 273 7.21 3.32 -5.68
CA CYS A 273 7.81 2.93 -6.96
C CYS A 273 7.77 1.41 -7.18
N ILE A 274 8.17 0.62 -6.18
CA ILE A 274 8.14 -0.85 -6.25
C ILE A 274 6.71 -1.37 -6.46
N VAL A 275 5.73 -0.82 -5.73
CA VAL A 275 4.32 -1.20 -5.87
C VAL A 275 3.81 -0.92 -7.28
N GLY A 276 4.08 0.27 -7.83
CA GLY A 276 3.63 0.62 -9.17
C GLY A 276 4.27 -0.24 -10.26
N ILE A 277 5.59 -0.46 -10.21
CA ILE A 277 6.29 -1.32 -11.16
C ILE A 277 5.79 -2.77 -11.05
N SER A 278 5.60 -3.29 -9.83
CA SER A 278 5.10 -4.65 -9.61
C SER A 278 3.69 -4.84 -10.15
N ALA A 279 2.83 -3.82 -10.02
CA ALA A 279 1.49 -3.83 -10.58
C ALA A 279 1.51 -3.92 -12.11
N THR A 280 2.38 -3.14 -12.76
CA THR A 280 2.58 -3.19 -14.22
C THR A 280 3.16 -4.52 -14.68
N ALA A 281 4.22 -5.00 -14.02
CA ALA A 281 4.85 -6.28 -14.34
C ALA A 281 3.83 -7.43 -14.29
N ARG A 282 3.05 -7.52 -13.22
CA ARG A 282 2.04 -8.57 -13.05
C ARG A 282 0.88 -8.45 -14.03
N SER A 283 0.53 -7.24 -14.47
CA SER A 283 -0.52 -7.04 -15.47
C SER A 283 -0.08 -7.56 -16.84
N LEU A 284 1.19 -7.34 -17.20
CA LEU A 284 1.73 -7.67 -18.52
C LEU A 284 2.15 -9.14 -18.63
N THR A 285 2.71 -9.75 -17.57
CA THR A 285 3.13 -11.17 -17.61
C THR A 285 1.98 -12.17 -17.72
N LYS A 286 0.72 -11.70 -17.78
CA LYS A 286 -0.43 -12.53 -18.17
C LYS A 286 -0.42 -12.91 -19.66
N SER A 287 0.25 -12.14 -20.51
CA SER A 287 0.45 -12.44 -21.93
C SER A 287 1.80 -13.14 -22.15
N ALA A 288 1.81 -14.21 -22.95
CA ALA A 288 2.95 -15.11 -23.11
C ALA A 288 4.17 -14.50 -23.82
N ASP A 289 3.98 -13.41 -24.55
CA ASP A 289 5.01 -12.81 -25.42
C ASP A 289 5.72 -11.60 -24.81
N VAL A 290 5.42 -11.25 -23.55
CA VAL A 290 5.96 -10.03 -22.92
C VAL A 290 7.40 -10.24 -22.48
N THR A 291 8.27 -9.32 -22.92
CA THR A 291 9.68 -9.30 -22.53
C THR A 291 9.93 -8.42 -21.31
N ILE A 292 11.10 -8.57 -20.68
CA ILE A 292 11.54 -7.71 -19.56
C ILE A 292 11.56 -6.23 -19.98
N TRP A 293 11.91 -5.95 -21.24
CA TRP A 293 11.97 -4.59 -21.80
C TRP A 293 10.59 -3.97 -21.96
N ASP A 294 9.57 -4.76 -22.30
CA ASP A 294 8.18 -4.32 -22.34
C ASP A 294 7.70 -3.88 -20.95
N VAL A 295 8.03 -4.63 -19.90
CA VAL A 295 7.66 -4.27 -18.52
C VAL A 295 8.32 -2.95 -18.09
N TRP A 296 9.60 -2.76 -18.40
CA TRP A 296 10.30 -1.50 -18.12
C TRP A 296 9.66 -0.32 -18.88
N ALA A 297 9.48 -0.45 -20.19
CA ALA A 297 8.93 0.62 -21.01
C ALA A 297 7.50 1.00 -20.62
N MET A 298 6.65 -0.02 -20.38
CA MET A 298 5.27 0.20 -19.96
C MET A 298 5.16 0.74 -18.54
N SER A 299 6.10 0.42 -17.65
CA SER A 299 6.14 1.02 -16.31
C SER A 299 6.32 2.53 -16.39
N PHE A 300 7.12 3.02 -17.33
CA PHE A 300 7.40 4.46 -17.49
C PHE A 300 6.69 5.09 -18.70
N ILE A 301 5.52 4.53 -19.09
CA ILE A 301 4.76 5.02 -20.26
C ILE A 301 4.36 6.50 -20.13
N GLY A 302 4.00 6.95 -18.92
CA GLY A 302 3.53 8.32 -18.69
C GLY A 302 2.18 8.62 -19.36
N VAL A 303 1.91 9.91 -19.61
CA VAL A 303 0.70 10.35 -20.33
C VAL A 303 1.00 11.45 -21.34
N SER A 304 0.23 11.48 -22.42
CA SER A 304 0.18 12.59 -23.37
C SER A 304 -1.22 13.19 -23.41
N ALA A 305 -1.34 14.37 -24.01
CA ALA A 305 -2.64 15.05 -24.16
C ALA A 305 -3.66 14.23 -24.96
N GLN A 306 -3.18 13.36 -25.86
CA GLN A 306 -4.01 12.52 -26.73
C GLN A 306 -4.23 11.11 -26.16
N ARG A 307 -3.25 10.58 -25.42
CA ARG A 307 -3.29 9.25 -24.81
C ARG A 307 -3.19 9.37 -23.29
N PHE A 308 -4.32 9.70 -22.68
CA PHE A 308 -4.42 9.87 -21.23
C PHE A 308 -5.03 8.64 -20.55
N ALA A 309 -4.36 8.16 -19.52
CA ALA A 309 -4.88 7.12 -18.63
C ALA A 309 -4.51 7.45 -17.18
N TYR A 310 -5.46 7.25 -16.25
CA TYR A 310 -5.29 7.63 -14.85
C TYR A 310 -4.16 6.89 -14.15
N ILE A 311 -3.99 5.59 -14.40
CA ILE A 311 -2.97 4.78 -13.70
C ILE A 311 -1.54 5.24 -14.11
N PRO A 312 -1.18 5.34 -15.40
CA PRO A 312 0.09 5.91 -15.82
C PRO A 312 0.32 7.35 -15.35
N PHE A 313 -0.73 8.16 -15.31
CA PHE A 313 -0.67 9.52 -14.80
C PHE A 313 -0.24 9.56 -13.34
N PHE A 314 -0.96 8.88 -12.44
CA PHE A 314 -0.62 8.85 -11.03
C PHE A 314 0.75 8.23 -10.78
N PHE A 315 1.11 7.18 -11.53
CA PHE A 315 2.43 6.58 -11.41
C PHE A 315 3.55 7.54 -11.84
N TYR A 316 3.36 8.29 -12.92
CA TYR A 316 4.29 9.34 -13.33
C TYR A 316 4.47 10.40 -12.24
N LEU A 317 3.37 10.87 -11.63
CA LEU A 317 3.43 11.84 -10.53
C LEU A 317 4.24 11.28 -9.35
N ILE A 318 4.00 10.02 -8.98
CA ILE A 318 4.73 9.37 -7.89
C ILE A 318 6.22 9.32 -8.22
N VAL A 319 6.61 8.83 -9.39
CA VAL A 319 8.02 8.62 -9.74
C VAL A 319 8.73 9.95 -9.97
N PHE A 320 8.31 10.75 -10.94
CA PHE A 320 9.09 11.93 -11.33
C PHE A 320 8.84 13.11 -10.40
N PHE A 321 7.59 13.44 -10.08
CA PHE A 321 7.32 14.55 -9.16
C PHE A 321 7.60 14.19 -7.71
N GLY A 322 7.43 12.93 -7.30
CA GLY A 322 7.87 12.48 -5.98
C GLY A 322 9.38 12.59 -5.79
N PHE A 323 10.19 12.25 -6.81
CA PHE A 323 11.64 12.47 -6.77
C PHE A 323 11.98 13.95 -6.62
N ILE A 324 11.33 14.80 -7.43
CA ILE A 324 11.53 16.24 -7.38
C ILE A 324 11.15 16.83 -6.02
N TYR A 325 10.06 16.35 -5.42
CA TYR A 325 9.66 16.72 -4.07
C TYR A 325 10.71 16.31 -3.01
N LEU A 326 11.31 15.12 -3.13
CA LEU A 326 12.41 14.69 -2.25
C LEU A 326 13.64 15.59 -2.40
N VAL A 327 14.00 15.97 -3.64
CA VAL A 327 15.11 16.91 -3.89
C VAL A 327 14.82 18.27 -3.24
N GLN A 328 13.59 18.76 -3.36
CA GLN A 328 13.18 20.01 -2.74
C GLN A 328 13.29 19.97 -1.21
N LEU A 329 12.76 18.91 -0.59
CA LEU A 329 12.69 18.76 0.86
C LEU A 329 14.06 18.52 1.51
N LEU A 330 14.87 17.64 0.91
CA LEU A 330 16.14 17.19 1.52
C LEU A 330 17.31 18.11 1.19
N PHE A 331 17.37 18.65 -0.02
CA PHE A 331 18.52 19.41 -0.49
C PHE A 331 18.24 20.91 -0.56
N LEU A 332 17.21 21.33 -1.30
CA LEU A 332 16.98 22.77 -1.56
C LEU A 332 16.58 23.54 -0.30
N SER A 333 15.67 23.03 0.53
CA SER A 333 15.31 23.70 1.79
C SER A 333 16.52 23.86 2.72
N ASN A 334 17.36 22.82 2.86
CA ASN A 334 18.55 22.89 3.71
C ASN A 334 19.62 23.85 3.14
N GLU A 335 19.89 23.79 1.83
CA GLU A 335 20.89 24.65 1.18
C GLU A 335 20.47 26.12 1.06
N ILE A 336 19.18 26.41 0.84
CA ILE A 336 18.69 27.79 0.68
C ILE A 336 18.35 28.42 2.03
N GLU A 337 17.63 27.72 2.91
CA GLU A 337 17.11 28.31 4.15
C GLU A 337 18.12 28.25 5.31
N GLN A 338 18.92 27.17 5.42
CA GLN A 338 19.77 26.96 6.60
C GLN A 338 21.25 27.28 6.36
N LEU A 339 21.81 26.89 5.21
CA LEU A 339 23.25 26.98 4.93
C LEU A 339 23.63 28.00 3.85
N GLY A 340 22.64 28.60 3.17
CA GLY A 340 22.82 29.44 2.00
C GLY A 340 23.74 30.62 2.27
N TYR A 341 23.39 31.46 3.25
CA TYR A 341 24.18 32.66 3.57
C TYR A 341 25.63 32.33 3.96
N TYR A 342 25.84 31.30 4.78
CA TYR A 342 27.17 30.91 5.24
C TYR A 342 28.04 30.33 4.10
N LYS A 343 27.47 29.44 3.28
CA LYS A 343 28.20 28.85 2.14
C LYS A 343 28.46 29.87 1.04
N ILE A 344 27.52 30.76 0.74
CA ILE A 344 27.68 31.81 -0.26
C ILE A 344 28.86 32.73 0.08
N ILE A 345 29.00 33.13 1.35
CA ILE A 345 30.14 33.92 1.84
C ILE A 345 31.46 33.16 1.65
N ARG A 346 31.48 31.85 1.94
CA ARG A 346 32.68 31.00 1.79
C ARG A 346 33.10 30.82 0.32
N PHE A 347 32.16 30.64 -0.60
CA PHE A 347 32.45 30.40 -2.02
C PHE A 347 32.83 31.66 -2.81
N ARG A 348 32.55 32.86 -2.26
CA ARG A 348 32.84 34.18 -2.88
C ARG A 348 32.20 34.42 -4.26
N SER A 349 31.38 33.48 -4.75
CA SER A 349 30.71 33.52 -6.04
C SER A 349 29.44 32.66 -5.99
N LEU A 350 28.30 33.26 -6.33
CA LEU A 350 27.01 32.56 -6.40
C LEU A 350 27.04 31.42 -7.43
N ASN A 351 27.69 31.61 -8.57
CA ASN A 351 27.81 30.58 -9.61
C ASN A 351 28.62 29.37 -9.13
N LYS A 352 29.73 29.59 -8.41
CA LYS A 352 30.53 28.49 -7.86
C LYS A 352 29.76 27.71 -6.79
N TRP A 353 29.01 28.41 -5.93
CA TRP A 353 28.13 27.78 -4.95
C TRP A 353 27.03 26.97 -5.64
N PHE A 354 26.32 27.55 -6.60
CA PHE A 354 25.26 26.88 -7.38
C PHE A 354 25.78 25.60 -8.04
N TRP A 355 26.91 25.69 -8.73
CA TRP A 355 27.47 24.54 -9.44
C TRP A 355 27.96 23.43 -8.51
N SER A 356 28.42 23.77 -7.30
CA SER A 356 28.90 22.80 -6.32
C SER A 356 27.82 21.78 -5.93
N TRP A 357 26.62 22.25 -5.56
CA TRP A 357 25.53 21.35 -5.17
C TRP A 357 24.76 20.84 -6.40
N MET A 358 24.68 21.61 -7.49
CA MET A 358 24.04 21.14 -8.72
C MET A 358 24.75 19.89 -9.28
N ARG A 359 26.09 19.84 -9.28
CA ARG A 359 26.86 18.67 -9.72
C ARG A 359 26.50 17.40 -8.94
N GLU A 360 26.30 17.53 -7.63
CA GLU A 360 25.88 16.42 -6.77
C GLU A 360 24.48 15.93 -7.16
N LEU A 361 23.52 16.85 -7.35
CA LEU A 361 22.17 16.50 -7.80
C LEU A 361 22.13 15.89 -9.20
N LEU A 362 22.98 16.33 -10.13
CA LEU A 362 23.11 15.71 -11.45
C LEU A 362 23.55 14.24 -11.32
N THR A 363 24.51 13.96 -10.43
CA THR A 363 24.99 12.60 -10.17
C THR A 363 23.90 11.74 -9.54
N ILE A 364 23.15 12.28 -8.57
CA ILE A 364 22.00 11.61 -7.93
C ILE A 364 20.92 11.31 -8.98
N THR A 365 20.64 12.24 -9.89
CA THR A 365 19.63 12.06 -10.95
C THR A 365 20.02 10.93 -11.91
N ILE A 366 21.29 10.85 -12.31
CA ILE A 366 21.79 9.75 -13.14
C ILE A 366 21.62 8.42 -12.40
N PHE A 367 22.08 8.35 -11.14
CA PHE A 367 21.94 7.16 -10.32
C PHE A 367 20.47 6.74 -10.14
N PHE A 368 19.58 7.70 -9.92
CA PHE A 368 18.15 7.46 -9.80
C PHE A 368 17.54 6.78 -11.03
N LEU A 369 17.87 7.24 -12.24
CA LEU A 369 17.39 6.61 -13.48
C LEU A 369 17.91 5.18 -13.63
N PHE A 370 19.18 4.92 -13.30
CA PHE A 370 19.74 3.56 -13.30
C PHE A 370 19.04 2.65 -12.28
N VAL A 371 18.75 3.15 -11.08
CA VAL A 371 18.04 2.39 -10.05
C VAL A 371 16.62 2.04 -10.51
N LEU A 372 15.90 2.97 -11.11
CA LEU A 372 14.55 2.70 -11.65
C LEU A 372 14.56 1.62 -12.73
N MET A 373 15.49 1.72 -13.69
CA MET A 373 15.66 0.70 -14.72
C MET A 373 15.99 -0.66 -14.07
N GLY A 374 17.01 -0.72 -13.21
CA GLY A 374 17.41 -1.95 -12.53
C GLY A 374 16.28 -2.60 -11.72
N LEU A 375 15.51 -1.79 -10.97
CA LEU A 375 14.34 -2.27 -10.22
C LEU A 375 13.26 -2.86 -11.14
N SER A 376 12.98 -2.21 -12.27
CA SER A 376 11.98 -2.70 -13.22
C SER A 376 12.37 -4.00 -13.88
N LEU A 377 13.63 -4.14 -14.29
CA LEU A 377 14.14 -5.37 -14.89
C LEU A 377 14.15 -6.52 -13.85
N ALA A 378 14.61 -6.24 -12.63
CA ALA A 378 14.63 -7.24 -11.55
C ALA A 378 13.21 -7.74 -11.21
N LEU A 379 12.23 -6.83 -11.10
CA LEU A 379 10.84 -7.22 -10.85
C LEU A 379 10.25 -8.00 -12.03
N ALA A 380 10.52 -7.61 -13.27
CA ALA A 380 10.07 -8.34 -14.45
C ALA A 380 10.58 -9.79 -14.47
N VAL A 381 11.86 -10.01 -14.10
CA VAL A 381 12.43 -11.35 -13.92
C VAL A 381 11.72 -12.11 -12.80
N CYS A 382 11.49 -11.48 -11.63
CA CYS A 382 10.79 -12.11 -10.51
C CYS A 382 9.35 -12.53 -10.85
N PHE A 383 8.69 -11.82 -11.77
CA PHE A 383 7.34 -12.15 -12.25
C PHE A 383 7.31 -13.08 -13.46
N GLY A 384 8.48 -13.53 -13.95
CA GLY A 384 8.59 -14.55 -15.01
C GLY A 384 8.47 -14.03 -16.44
N ALA A 385 8.82 -12.76 -16.70
CA ALA A 385 8.88 -12.23 -18.07
C ALA A 385 10.03 -12.87 -18.88
N ASN A 386 9.86 -12.97 -20.21
CA ASN A 386 10.88 -13.53 -21.09
C ASN A 386 12.12 -12.64 -21.14
N THR A 387 13.31 -13.25 -21.07
CA THR A 387 14.62 -12.56 -21.05
C THR A 387 15.12 -12.11 -22.42
N ASP A 388 14.30 -12.21 -23.45
CA ASP A 388 14.72 -11.90 -24.81
C ASP A 388 14.94 -10.40 -25.02
N PHE A 389 15.91 -10.07 -25.88
CA PHE A 389 16.36 -8.71 -26.14
C PHE A 389 15.59 -8.04 -27.29
N TYR A 390 14.27 -8.06 -27.23
CA TYR A 390 13.41 -7.29 -28.11
C TYR A 390 12.21 -6.72 -27.34
N MET A 391 11.57 -5.70 -27.91
CA MET A 391 10.34 -5.11 -27.38
C MET A 391 9.21 -5.53 -28.31
N THR A 392 8.11 -6.03 -27.76
CA THR A 392 6.96 -6.50 -28.55
C THR A 392 5.85 -5.46 -28.63
N ILE A 393 5.74 -4.60 -27.61
CA ILE A 393 4.58 -3.73 -27.44
C ILE A 393 4.74 -2.38 -28.16
N LEU A 394 5.95 -1.82 -28.18
CA LEU A 394 6.22 -0.60 -28.95
C LEU A 394 6.83 -0.93 -30.31
N SER A 395 6.42 -0.15 -31.31
CA SER A 395 7.00 -0.17 -32.66
C SER A 395 8.41 0.44 -32.72
N ASN A 396 8.77 1.26 -31.73
CA ASN A 396 10.06 1.94 -31.70
C ASN A 396 11.18 0.98 -31.33
N PRO A 397 12.37 1.13 -31.93
CA PRO A 397 13.50 0.28 -31.61
C PRO A 397 13.99 0.56 -30.17
N LEU A 398 14.49 -0.50 -29.52
CA LEU A 398 14.90 -0.48 -28.11
C LEU A 398 15.92 0.63 -27.79
N TYR A 399 16.83 0.95 -28.72
CA TYR A 399 17.81 2.01 -28.53
C TYR A 399 17.18 3.42 -28.41
N GLU A 400 16.08 3.68 -29.13
CA GLU A 400 15.36 4.96 -29.02
C GLU A 400 14.67 5.09 -27.67
N VAL A 401 14.11 3.99 -27.16
CA VAL A 401 13.44 3.96 -25.85
C VAL A 401 14.46 4.15 -24.73
N ILE A 402 15.63 3.51 -24.82
CA ILE A 402 16.76 3.73 -23.89
C ILE A 402 17.23 5.18 -23.95
N TYR A 403 17.44 5.72 -25.14
CA TYR A 403 17.86 7.10 -25.31
C TYR A 403 16.83 8.06 -24.69
N HIS A 404 15.54 7.87 -24.98
CA HIS A 404 14.47 8.70 -24.44
C HIS A 404 14.43 8.64 -22.91
N PHE A 405 14.48 7.44 -22.32
CA PHE A 405 14.42 7.28 -20.87
C PHE A 405 15.60 7.95 -20.16
N PHE A 406 16.83 7.74 -20.65
CA PHE A 406 18.02 8.31 -19.99
C PHE A 406 18.22 9.79 -20.31
N ILE A 407 18.22 10.18 -21.59
CA ILE A 407 18.56 11.54 -22.00
C ILE A 407 17.40 12.50 -21.74
N ASN A 408 16.20 12.19 -22.25
CA ASN A 408 15.05 13.07 -22.04
C ASN A 408 14.58 13.00 -20.57
N GLY A 409 14.62 11.83 -19.94
CA GLY A 409 14.38 11.71 -18.49
C GLY A 409 15.33 12.56 -17.67
N PHE A 410 16.64 12.52 -17.94
CA PHE A 410 17.62 13.37 -17.26
C PHE A 410 17.35 14.86 -17.49
N LEU A 411 17.21 15.29 -18.74
CA LEU A 411 16.98 16.70 -19.07
C LEU A 411 15.67 17.25 -18.47
N GLN A 412 14.63 16.43 -18.42
CA GLN A 412 13.35 16.79 -17.83
C GLN A 412 13.45 16.97 -16.31
N ILE A 413 14.14 16.06 -15.61
CA ILE A 413 14.37 16.17 -14.16
C ILE A 413 15.23 17.40 -13.86
N VAL A 414 16.30 17.62 -14.62
CA VAL A 414 17.16 18.81 -14.47
C VAL A 414 16.36 20.11 -14.65
N PHE A 415 15.49 20.15 -15.65
CA PHE A 415 14.61 21.30 -15.88
C PHE A 415 13.71 21.58 -14.67
N TYR A 416 13.09 20.55 -14.11
CA TYR A 416 12.25 20.70 -12.91
C TYR A 416 13.05 21.19 -11.69
N ILE A 417 14.27 20.66 -11.48
CA ILE A 417 15.15 21.10 -10.38
C ILE A 417 15.48 22.59 -10.52
N ILE A 418 15.85 23.04 -11.73
CA ILE A 418 16.18 24.44 -11.99
C ILE A 418 14.96 25.34 -11.76
N LEU A 419 13.77 24.94 -12.22
CA LEU A 419 12.56 25.73 -12.00
C LEU A 419 12.18 25.85 -10.53
N ILE A 420 12.26 24.77 -9.75
CA ILE A 420 12.01 24.83 -8.30
C ILE A 420 13.03 25.72 -7.62
N PHE A 421 14.30 25.66 -8.04
CA PHE A 421 15.33 26.57 -7.54
C PHE A 421 14.97 28.03 -7.82
N ILE A 422 14.58 28.37 -9.05
CA ILE A 422 14.17 29.73 -9.44
C ILE A 422 13.03 30.22 -8.54
N VAL A 423 11.97 29.43 -8.40
CA VAL A 423 10.81 29.79 -7.59
C VAL A 423 11.20 29.96 -6.13
N SER A 424 11.96 29.00 -5.56
CA SER A 424 12.38 29.04 -4.15
C SER A 424 13.33 30.21 -3.87
N TRP A 425 14.17 30.59 -4.84
CA TRP A 425 15.09 31.73 -4.73
C TRP A 425 14.34 33.07 -4.72
N ILE A 426 13.30 33.20 -5.56
CA ILE A 426 12.48 34.40 -5.63
C ILE A 426 11.58 34.52 -4.40
N SER A 427 10.91 33.44 -4.00
CA SER A 427 9.94 33.45 -2.90
C SER A 427 10.58 33.44 -1.52
N LYS A 428 11.83 32.96 -1.40
CA LYS A 428 12.54 32.66 -0.13
C LYS A 428 11.83 31.65 0.78
N GLU A 429 10.76 31.03 0.32
CA GLU A 429 9.99 30.04 1.05
C GLU A 429 9.88 28.76 0.24
N SER A 430 10.23 27.63 0.86
CA SER A 430 10.17 26.30 0.24
C SER A 430 8.75 25.85 -0.13
N ILE A 431 7.69 26.43 0.43
CA ILE A 431 6.28 26.07 0.12
C ILE A 431 5.96 26.26 -1.36
N TYR A 432 6.51 27.29 -2.00
CA TYR A 432 6.20 27.60 -3.40
C TYR A 432 6.71 26.56 -4.40
N GLY A 433 7.73 25.76 -4.05
CA GLY A 433 8.13 24.64 -4.90
C GLY A 433 7.07 23.53 -4.94
N VAL A 434 6.32 23.33 -3.87
CA VAL A 434 5.21 22.35 -3.85
C VAL A 434 4.04 22.84 -4.70
N LEU A 435 3.75 24.14 -4.66
CA LEU A 435 2.76 24.77 -5.53
C LEU A 435 3.16 24.63 -7.00
N LEU A 436 4.45 24.76 -7.34
CA LEU A 436 4.94 24.56 -8.69
C LEU A 436 4.73 23.12 -9.19
N VAL A 437 5.03 22.12 -8.36
CA VAL A 437 4.75 20.70 -8.69
C VAL A 437 3.24 20.46 -8.89
N SER A 438 2.40 21.12 -8.11
CA SER A 438 0.94 21.07 -8.27
C SER A 438 0.49 21.68 -9.60
N LEU A 439 1.12 22.79 -10.02
CA LEU A 439 0.88 23.40 -11.33
C LEU A 439 1.30 22.47 -12.48
N PHE A 440 2.46 21.83 -12.38
CA PHE A 440 2.90 20.83 -13.38
C PHE A 440 1.92 19.67 -13.52
N THR A 441 1.31 19.25 -12.42
CA THR A 441 0.27 18.21 -12.43
C THR A 441 -0.94 18.62 -13.28
N ILE A 442 -1.36 19.89 -13.21
CA ILE A 442 -2.44 20.43 -14.03
C ILE A 442 -2.04 20.50 -15.51
N LEU A 443 -0.79 20.87 -15.80
CA LEU A 443 -0.28 20.98 -17.17
C LEU A 443 -0.19 19.62 -17.89
N MET A 444 -0.16 18.51 -17.15
CA MET A 444 -0.21 17.15 -17.70
C MET A 444 -1.63 16.62 -17.97
N LEU A 445 -2.68 17.37 -17.63
CA LEU A 445 -4.06 16.97 -17.91
C LEU A 445 -4.36 16.97 -19.41
N PRO A 446 -5.30 16.11 -19.86
CA PRO A 446 -5.67 16.05 -21.27
C PRO A 446 -6.18 17.41 -21.76
N GLY A 447 -5.78 17.78 -22.97
CA GLY A 447 -6.20 19.05 -23.60
C GLY A 447 -5.36 20.28 -23.26
N VAL A 448 -4.41 20.22 -22.32
CA VAL A 448 -3.57 21.37 -21.95
C VAL A 448 -2.29 21.44 -22.79
N ASN A 449 -1.49 20.38 -22.81
CA ASN A 449 -0.22 20.32 -23.53
C ASN A 449 -0.34 19.54 -24.86
N VAL A 450 -1.29 19.93 -25.72
CA VAL A 450 -1.62 19.18 -26.95
C VAL A 450 -0.44 19.09 -27.93
N VAL A 451 0.37 20.14 -28.00
CA VAL A 451 1.49 20.25 -28.95
C VAL A 451 2.82 19.76 -28.34
N GLY A 452 2.85 19.44 -27.05
CA GLY A 452 4.08 19.00 -26.37
C GLY A 452 5.16 20.09 -26.24
N ILE A 453 4.80 21.36 -26.38
CA ILE A 453 5.74 22.49 -26.27
C ILE A 453 6.07 22.79 -24.81
N ILE A 454 5.08 22.61 -23.91
CA ILE A 454 5.29 22.85 -22.49
C ILE A 454 6.19 21.72 -21.98
N PRO A 455 7.37 22.02 -21.40
CA PRO A 455 8.35 21.02 -20.96
C PRO A 455 7.91 20.39 -19.64
N VAL A 456 6.76 19.72 -19.64
CA VAL A 456 6.21 18.96 -18.52
C VAL A 456 5.70 17.64 -19.06
N GLY A 457 6.18 16.53 -18.50
CA GLY A 457 5.75 15.19 -18.88
C GLY A 457 6.43 14.62 -20.13
N LEU A 458 7.35 15.36 -20.79
CA LEU A 458 7.88 14.99 -22.12
C LEU A 458 8.82 13.77 -22.12
N ASN A 459 9.20 13.27 -20.95
CA ASN A 459 9.98 12.05 -20.77
C ASN A 459 9.11 10.77 -20.65
N GLY A 460 7.78 10.89 -20.78
CA GLY A 460 6.89 9.73 -20.87
C GLY A 460 7.07 9.01 -22.20
N ILE A 461 7.29 7.70 -22.16
CA ILE A 461 7.51 6.86 -23.35
C ILE A 461 6.35 6.94 -24.34
N VAL A 462 5.14 7.29 -23.89
CA VAL A 462 3.97 7.52 -24.76
C VAL A 462 4.21 8.56 -25.85
N TYR A 463 5.08 9.55 -25.62
CA TYR A 463 5.40 10.56 -26.64
C TYR A 463 6.20 10.00 -27.82
N LEU A 464 6.86 8.84 -27.67
CA LEU A 464 7.56 8.17 -28.78
C LEU A 464 6.62 7.66 -29.87
N ALA A 465 5.32 7.55 -29.58
CA ALA A 465 4.33 7.14 -30.56
C ALA A 465 4.00 8.25 -31.56
N ASP A 466 4.15 9.52 -31.17
CA ASP A 466 3.74 10.67 -31.96
C ASP A 466 4.94 11.58 -32.35
N TYR A 467 6.05 11.51 -31.61
CA TYR A 467 7.25 12.33 -31.81
C TYR A 467 8.54 11.52 -31.77
N SER A 468 9.56 11.99 -32.49
CA SER A 468 10.91 11.41 -32.37
C SER A 468 11.56 11.78 -31.03
N PRO A 469 12.36 10.89 -30.43
CA PRO A 469 13.05 11.17 -29.17
C PRO A 469 13.93 12.42 -29.24
N TYR A 470 14.56 12.66 -30.41
CA TYR A 470 15.46 13.78 -30.66
C TYR A 470 14.75 15.13 -30.70
N HIS A 471 13.50 15.17 -31.19
CA HIS A 471 12.68 16.39 -31.18
C HIS A 471 12.41 16.85 -29.73
N LEU A 472 12.08 15.89 -28.86
CA LEU A 472 11.85 16.17 -27.44
C LEU A 472 13.14 16.61 -26.74
N THR A 473 14.28 16.01 -27.08
CA THR A 473 15.60 16.44 -26.59
C THR A 473 15.87 17.90 -26.95
N PHE A 474 15.59 18.29 -28.19
CA PHE A 474 15.80 19.67 -28.65
C PHE A 474 14.98 20.68 -27.84
N ILE A 475 13.69 20.40 -27.61
CA ILE A 475 12.82 21.24 -26.78
C ILE A 475 13.39 21.34 -25.36
N LEU A 476 13.77 20.21 -24.76
CA LEU A 476 14.30 20.19 -23.39
C LEU A 476 15.63 20.93 -23.25
N ILE A 477 16.53 20.86 -24.24
CA ILE A 477 17.80 21.61 -24.23
C ILE A 477 17.54 23.12 -24.27
N ILE A 478 16.64 23.57 -25.15
CA ILE A 478 16.27 24.99 -25.24
C ILE A 478 15.70 25.48 -23.91
N MET A 479 14.74 24.75 -23.35
CA MET A 479 14.08 25.13 -22.11
C MET A 479 15.03 25.12 -20.90
N ASN A 480 15.94 24.15 -20.81
CA ASN A 480 17.00 24.13 -19.79
C ASN A 480 17.95 25.33 -19.92
N THR A 481 18.31 25.70 -21.16
CA THR A 481 19.18 26.84 -21.42
C THR A 481 18.51 28.15 -21.01
N ILE A 482 17.23 28.33 -21.35
CA ILE A 482 16.43 29.49 -20.90
C ILE A 482 16.37 29.53 -19.37
N ALA A 483 16.06 28.42 -18.72
CA ALA A 483 15.99 28.35 -17.26
C ALA A 483 17.34 28.70 -16.60
N PHE A 484 18.45 28.21 -17.15
CA PHE A 484 19.79 28.53 -16.66
C PHE A 484 20.17 30.01 -16.87
N LEU A 485 19.74 30.63 -17.98
CA LEU A 485 19.92 32.07 -18.21
C LEU A 485 19.16 32.90 -17.17
N VAL A 486 17.94 32.49 -16.81
CA VAL A 486 17.16 33.13 -15.73
C VAL A 486 17.90 33.04 -14.40
N VAL A 487 18.47 31.88 -14.05
CA VAL A 487 19.29 31.74 -12.83
C VAL A 487 20.47 32.72 -12.82
N ASN A 488 21.23 32.81 -13.92
CA ASN A 488 22.34 33.75 -14.02
C ASN A 488 21.89 35.21 -13.92
N TYR A 489 20.73 35.55 -14.48
CA TYR A 489 20.16 36.89 -14.36
C TYR A 489 19.81 37.22 -12.90
N LEU A 490 19.15 36.29 -12.19
CA LEU A 490 18.82 36.45 -10.77
C LEU A 490 20.07 36.64 -9.90
N PHE A 491 21.14 35.90 -10.17
CA PHE A 491 22.41 36.06 -9.47
C PHE A 491 23.05 37.43 -9.71
N LYS A 492 23.05 37.93 -10.95
CA LYS A 492 23.54 39.28 -11.28
C LYS A 492 22.73 40.38 -10.58
N GLN A 493 21.41 40.21 -10.49
CA GLN A 493 20.55 41.17 -9.79
C GLN A 493 20.84 41.19 -8.28
N SER A 494 21.04 40.02 -7.67
CA SER A 494 21.34 39.91 -6.24
C SER A 494 22.71 40.46 -5.82
N LEU A 495 23.67 40.56 -6.76
CA LEU A 495 25.02 41.11 -6.52
C LEU A 495 25.11 42.63 -6.72
N LYS A 496 24.06 43.28 -7.24
CA LYS A 496 24.00 44.75 -7.45
C LYS A 496 23.42 45.52 -6.27
N ILE A 497 23.07 44.82 -5.18
CA ILE A 497 22.71 45.36 -3.87
C ILE A 497 23.98 45.35 -3.03
#